data_AF-A0A843HIK7-F1
#
_entry.id   AF-A0A843HIK7-F1
#
_cell.length_a   1.000
_cell.length_b   1.000
_cell.length_c   1.000
_cell.angle_alpha   90.00
_cell.angle_beta   90.00
_cell.angle_gamma   90.00
#
_symmetry.space_group_name_H-M   'P 1'
#
loop_
_entity.id
_entity.type
_entity.pdbx_description
1 polymer ?
#
loop_
_entity_poly.entity_id
_entity_poly.type
_entity_poly.pdbx_seq_one_letter_code
_entity_poly.pdbx_strand_id
1 'polypeptide(L)'
;MWNEEIECMSREDIFELQLKKLQATVKRAFDKIPFYTEKYTDANVFPEDIETLEDIEKLPFLTKDDLRACYPFGMFAVDQKEIIEVHSSSG
;
A
#
# COMPACT_ATOMS: atom_id res chain seq x y z
N MET A 1 3.86 -27.93 6.94
CA MET A 1 3.48 -26.51 6.84
C MET A 1 4.57 -25.70 7.50
N TRP A 2 4.94 -24.57 6.91
CA TRP A 2 5.99 -23.68 7.44
C TRP A 2 5.42 -22.74 8.50
N ASN A 3 4.20 -22.24 8.27
CA ASN A 3 3.44 -21.43 9.20
C ASN A 3 1.98 -21.92 9.21
N GLU A 4 1.71 -22.93 10.04
CA GLU A 4 0.39 -23.56 10.17
C GLU A 4 -0.71 -22.57 10.57
N GLU A 5 -0.41 -21.59 11.42
CA GLU A 5 -1.37 -20.57 11.84
C GLU A 5 -1.89 -19.72 10.66
N ILE A 6 -1.01 -19.35 9.73
CA ILE A 6 -1.40 -18.57 8.54
C ILE A 6 -1.94 -19.48 7.43
N GLU A 7 -1.32 -20.65 7.22
CA GLU A 7 -1.68 -21.57 6.13
C GLU A 7 -3.03 -22.28 6.35
N CYS A 8 -3.45 -22.47 7.60
CA CYS A 8 -4.72 -23.13 7.96
C CYS A 8 -5.74 -22.21 8.60
N MET A 9 -5.52 -20.89 8.52
CA MET A 9 -6.43 -19.89 9.07
C MET A 9 -7.84 -20.03 8.48
N SER A 10 -8.87 -19.77 9.29
CA SER A 10 -10.25 -19.76 8.79
C SER A 10 -10.44 -18.63 7.77
N ARG A 11 -11.47 -18.73 6.93
CA ARG A 11 -11.73 -17.70 5.92
C ARG A 11 -12.07 -16.34 6.54
N GLU A 12 -12.79 -16.35 7.66
CA GLU A 12 -13.16 -15.15 8.41
C GLU A 12 -11.91 -14.46 8.98
N ASP A 13 -11.06 -15.22 9.66
CA ASP A 13 -9.80 -14.71 10.22
C ASP A 13 -8.86 -14.16 9.12
N ILE A 14 -8.81 -14.80 7.94
CA ILE A 14 -8.05 -14.31 6.78
C ILE A 14 -8.55 -12.94 6.35
N PHE A 15 -9.88 -12.76 6.25
CA PHE A 15 -10.45 -11.50 5.82
C PHE A 15 -10.20 -10.37 6.83
N GLU A 16 -10.34 -10.65 8.13
CA GLU A 16 -10.01 -9.69 9.18
C GLU A 16 -8.54 -9.27 9.13
N LEU A 17 -7.62 -10.24 8.95
CA LEU A 17 -6.20 -9.96 8.83
C LEU A 17 -5.87 -9.14 7.57
N GLN A 18 -6.50 -9.46 6.45
CA GLN A 18 -6.32 -8.73 5.20
C GLN A 18 -6.81 -7.29 5.33
N LEU A 19 -7.99 -7.07 5.91
CA LEU A 19 -8.55 -5.73 6.10
C LEU A 19 -7.64 -4.87 6.99
N LYS A 20 -7.20 -5.43 8.13
CA LYS A 20 -6.27 -4.75 9.03
C LYS A 20 -4.97 -4.36 8.34
N LYS A 21 -4.43 -5.24 7.49
CA LYS A 21 -3.20 -4.95 6.72
C LYS A 21 -3.45 -3.93 5.62
N LEU A 22 -4.60 -3.96 4.95
CA LEU A 22 -4.97 -3.00 3.93
C LEU A 22 -5.07 -1.59 4.53
N GLN A 23 -5.85 -1.42 5.61
CA GLN A 23 -5.98 -0.15 6.33
C GLN A 23 -4.62 0.41 6.76
N ALA A 24 -3.77 -0.42 7.38
CA ALA A 24 -2.43 -0.02 7.78
C ALA A 24 -1.54 0.40 6.59
N THR A 25 -1.67 -0.29 5.44
CA THR A 25 -0.90 0.00 4.22
C THR A 25 -1.35 1.31 3.58
N VAL A 26 -2.67 1.51 3.43
CA VAL A 26 -3.27 2.73 2.88
C VAL A 26 -2.90 3.93 3.73
N LYS A 27 -3.08 3.83 5.06
CA LYS A 27 -2.70 4.89 6.00
C LYS A 27 -1.21 5.23 5.90
N ARG A 28 -0.34 4.21 5.89
CA ARG A 28 1.10 4.43 5.76
C ARG A 28 1.48 5.10 4.44
N ALA A 29 0.87 4.69 3.33
CA ALA A 29 1.11 5.29 2.03
C ALA A 29 0.69 6.76 2.02
N PHE A 30 -0.53 7.05 2.49
CA PHE A 30 -1.07 8.40 2.60
C PHE A 30 -0.22 9.32 3.49
N ASP A 31 0.24 8.82 4.65
CA ASP A 31 1.00 9.62 5.62
C ASP A 31 2.47 9.86 5.23
N LYS A 32 3.06 8.96 4.44
CA LYS A 32 4.52 8.92 4.22
C LYS A 32 4.95 9.22 2.79
N ILE A 33 4.07 9.06 1.81
CA ILE A 33 4.42 9.23 0.40
C ILE A 33 3.59 10.40 -0.16
N PRO A 34 4.21 11.56 -0.47
CA PRO A 34 3.49 12.73 -0.99
C PRO A 34 2.63 12.43 -2.22
N PHE A 35 3.10 11.54 -3.10
CA PHE A 35 2.34 11.09 -4.27
C PHE A 35 0.99 10.47 -3.90
N TYR A 36 0.95 9.61 -2.87
CA TYR A 36 -0.31 9.00 -2.44
C TYR A 36 -1.19 9.97 -1.67
N THR A 37 -0.60 10.91 -0.92
CA THR A 37 -1.37 11.99 -0.31
C THR A 37 -2.13 12.78 -1.37
N GLU A 38 -1.46 13.22 -2.43
CA GLU A 38 -2.05 13.96 -3.56
C GLU A 38 -3.08 13.10 -4.30
N LYS A 39 -2.67 11.91 -4.76
CA LYS A 39 -3.52 11.03 -5.58
C LYS A 39 -4.79 10.57 -4.87
N TYR A 40 -4.74 10.30 -3.57
CA TYR A 40 -5.93 9.93 -2.80
C TYR A 40 -6.81 11.15 -2.50
N THR A 41 -6.21 12.31 -2.20
CA THR A 41 -6.98 13.56 -2.02
C THR A 41 -7.71 13.96 -3.30
N ASP A 42 -7.08 13.85 -4.46
CA ASP A 42 -7.69 14.14 -5.77
C ASP A 42 -8.84 13.18 -6.11
N ALA A 43 -8.74 11.93 -5.68
CA ALA A 43 -9.80 10.93 -5.79
C ALA A 43 -10.89 11.09 -4.71
N ASN A 44 -10.69 12.00 -3.74
CA ASN A 44 -11.54 12.20 -2.56
C ASN A 44 -11.75 10.91 -1.76
N VAL A 45 -10.65 10.18 -1.50
CA VAL A 45 -10.61 8.98 -0.68
C VAL A 45 -9.56 9.14 0.41
N PHE A 46 -9.90 8.80 1.64
CA PHE A 46 -9.04 8.90 2.81
C PHE A 46 -8.86 7.52 3.47
N PRO A 47 -7.79 7.30 4.26
CA PRO A 47 -7.57 6.02 4.93
C PRO A 47 -8.76 5.52 5.76
N GLU A 48 -9.54 6.44 6.32
CA GLU A 48 -10.73 6.18 7.13
C GLU A 48 -11.91 5.65 6.30
N ASP A 49 -11.92 5.82 4.98
CA ASP A 49 -12.99 5.36 4.08
C ASP A 49 -12.88 3.85 3.74
N ILE A 50 -11.86 3.17 4.25
CA ILE A 50 -11.61 1.73 4.06
C ILE A 50 -12.13 0.97 5.29
N GLU A 51 -13.40 0.55 5.24
CA GLU A 51 -14.08 -0.18 6.30
C GLU A 51 -14.22 -1.67 5.98
N THR A 52 -14.26 -2.04 4.70
CA THR A 52 -14.30 -3.44 4.22
C THR A 52 -13.24 -3.72 3.16
N LEU A 53 -13.08 -4.98 2.75
CA LEU A 53 -12.13 -5.35 1.70
C LEU A 53 -12.54 -4.85 0.32
N GLU A 54 -13.84 -4.72 0.08
CA GLU A 54 -14.43 -4.22 -1.17
C GLU A 54 -14.12 -2.73 -1.39
N ASP A 55 -13.87 -1.97 -0.31
CA ASP A 55 -13.49 -0.57 -0.38
C ASP A 55 -12.15 -0.32 -1.09
N ILE A 56 -11.36 -1.38 -1.33
CA ILE A 56 -10.18 -1.28 -2.18
C ILE A 56 -10.49 -0.73 -3.58
N GLU A 57 -11.71 -0.92 -4.09
CA GLU A 57 -12.16 -0.39 -5.38
C GLU A 57 -12.26 1.14 -5.41
N LYS A 58 -12.33 1.80 -4.24
CA LYS A 58 -12.28 3.26 -4.12
C LYS A 58 -10.87 3.79 -4.43
N LEU A 59 -9.83 2.99 -4.21
CA LEU A 59 -8.45 3.43 -4.36
C LEU A 59 -8.07 3.53 -5.84
N PRO A 60 -7.49 4.67 -6.29
CA PRO A 60 -7.06 4.81 -7.67
C PRO A 60 -5.87 3.89 -7.97
N PHE A 61 -5.84 3.32 -9.18
CA PHE A 61 -4.74 2.47 -9.64
C PHE A 61 -3.41 3.22 -9.71
N LEU A 62 -2.33 2.52 -9.36
CA LEU A 62 -0.95 2.93 -9.63
C LEU A 62 -0.53 2.45 -11.02
N THR A 63 0.07 3.35 -11.81
CA THR A 63 0.55 3.06 -13.16
C THR A 63 2.08 3.07 -13.23
N LYS A 64 2.64 2.55 -14.34
CA LYS A 64 4.09 2.62 -14.58
C LYS A 64 4.57 4.07 -14.76
N ASP A 65 3.72 4.95 -15.28
CA ASP A 65 4.07 6.36 -15.48
C ASP A 65 4.11 7.14 -14.16
N ASP A 66 3.23 6.81 -13.22
CA ASP A 66 3.29 7.33 -11.84
C ASP A 66 4.64 7.01 -11.18
N LEU A 67 5.10 5.75 -11.31
CA LEU A 67 6.39 5.32 -10.76
C LEU A 67 7.57 6.07 -11.39
N ARG A 68 7.51 6.35 -12.71
CA ARG A 68 8.55 7.12 -13.41
C ARG A 68 8.55 8.59 -12.98
N ALA A 69 7.38 9.18 -12.75
CA ALA A 69 7.25 10.56 -12.28
C ALA A 69 7.86 10.76 -10.88
N CYS A 70 7.84 9.73 -10.05
CA CYS A 70 8.43 9.75 -8.71
C CYS A 70 9.87 9.20 -8.64
N TYR A 71 10.54 9.00 -9.77
CA TYR A 71 11.92 8.55 -9.79
C TYR A 71 12.87 9.59 -9.16
N PRO A 72 13.94 9.19 -8.44
CA PRO A 72 14.36 7.82 -8.15
C PRO A 72 13.70 7.19 -6.92
N PHE A 73 13.32 7.98 -5.93
CA PHE A 73 12.98 7.49 -4.58
C PHE A 73 11.68 8.07 -4.01
N GLY A 74 10.91 8.82 -4.81
CA GLY A 74 9.70 9.52 -4.38
C GLY A 74 8.55 8.60 -3.92
N MET A 75 8.67 7.29 -4.17
CA MET A 75 7.71 6.27 -3.72
C MET A 75 8.12 5.57 -2.41
N PHE A 76 9.25 5.94 -1.81
CA PHE A 76 9.71 5.29 -0.58
C PHE A 76 8.94 5.81 0.64
N ALA A 77 8.40 4.89 1.44
CA ALA A 77 7.70 5.18 2.70
C ALA A 77 8.60 5.06 3.95
N VAL A 78 9.92 5.19 3.77
CA VAL A 78 10.96 5.14 4.82
C VAL A 78 12.05 6.16 4.51
N ASP A 79 12.86 6.50 5.51
CA ASP A 79 14.04 7.36 5.31
C ASP A 79 15.07 6.62 4.44
N GLN A 80 15.82 7.35 3.60
CA GLN A 80 16.84 6.76 2.75
C GLN A 80 17.92 5.98 3.53
N LYS A 81 18.20 6.36 4.79
CA LYS A 81 19.15 5.63 5.65
C LYS A 81 18.70 4.21 6.03
N GLU A 82 17.41 3.92 5.87
CA GLU A 82 16.83 2.59 6.13
C GLU A 82 16.91 1.69 4.88
N ILE A 83 17.32 2.24 3.73
CA ILE A 83 17.44 1.50 2.47
C ILE A 83 18.77 0.74 2.46
N ILE A 84 18.68 -0.59 2.43
CA ILE A 84 19.85 -1.50 2.40
C ILE A 84 20.19 -2.00 1.00
N GLU A 85 19.26 -1.90 0.05
CA GLU A 85 19.40 -2.44 -1.29
C GLU A 85 18.53 -1.66 -2.29
N VAL A 86 19.01 -1.49 -3.52
CA VAL A 86 18.27 -0.82 -4.61
C VAL A 86 18.27 -1.73 -5.83
N HIS A 87 17.07 -2.05 -6.31
CA HIS A 87 16.82 -2.79 -7.55
C HIS A 87 16.17 -1.87 -8.57
N SER A 88 16.49 -2.09 -9.85
CA SER A 88 15.88 -1.37 -10.97
C SER A 88 15.45 -2.34 -12.06
N SER A 89 14.34 -2.03 -12.73
CA SER A 89 13.94 -2.72 -13.96
C SER A 89 14.88 -2.37 -15.12
N SER A 90 14.92 -3.22 -16.15
CA SER A 90 15.79 -3.07 -17.34
C SER A 90 15.39 -1.95 -18.32
N GLY A 91 14.29 -1.21 -18.06
CA GLY A 91 13.70 -0.19 -18.95
C GLY A 91 12.36 -0.64 -19.53
#